data_AF-A0A2P2KAF0-F1
#
_entry.id   AF-A0A2P2KAF0-F1
#
_cell.length_a   1.000
_cell.length_b   1.000
_cell.length_c   1.000
_cell.angle_alpha   90.00
_cell.angle_beta   90.00
_cell.angle_gamma   90.00
#
_symmetry.space_group_name_H-M   'P 1'
#
loop_
_entity.id
_entity.type
_entity.pdbx_description
1 polymer ?
#
loop_
_entity_poly.entity_id
_entity_poly.type
_entity_poly.pdbx_seq_one_letter_code
_entity_poly.pdbx_strand_id
1 'polypeptide(L)' 'MALSASYDLCPKVKNILLLDSEGKRVAVKYYSDEWPTNSAKLAFEKSVFMKTMKSNARTEGLPPKL' A
#
# COMPACT_ATOMS: atom_id res chain seq x y z
N MET A 1 -14.02 5.38 31.41
CA MET A 1 -13.25 5.80 30.22
C MET A 1 -12.93 4.57 29.39
N ALA A 2 -13.80 4.20 28.44
CA ALA A 2 -13.53 3.14 27.47
C ALA A 2 -14.38 3.42 26.22
N LEU A 3 -13.93 4.37 25.41
CA LEU A 3 -14.50 4.72 24.10
C LEU A 3 -13.50 4.45 22.96
N SER A 4 -12.38 3.75 23.24
CA SER A 4 -11.28 3.62 22.27
C SER A 4 -11.38 2.40 21.36
N ALA A 5 -12.32 1.47 21.56
CA ALA A 5 -12.32 0.20 20.81
C ALA A 5 -12.92 0.31 19.39
N SER A 6 -13.76 1.31 19.09
CA SER A 6 -14.45 1.42 17.80
C SER A 6 -13.71 2.24 16.75
N TYR A 7 -12.75 3.08 17.13
CA TYR A 7 -11.98 3.92 16.19
C TYR A 7 -10.88 3.16 15.43
N ASP A 8 -10.65 1.89 15.76
CA ASP A 8 -9.64 1.03 15.11
C ASP A 8 -10.24 -0.16 14.35
N LEU A 9 -11.57 -0.23 14.24
CA LEU A 9 -12.25 -1.28 13.46
C LEU A 9 -12.29 -0.95 11.96
N CYS A 10 -12.14 0.32 11.58
CA CYS A 10 -12.05 0.70 10.18
C CYS A 10 -10.59 0.59 9.68
N PRO A 11 -10.32 -0.17 8.62
CA PRO A 11 -8.98 -0.22 8.04
C PRO A 11 -8.57 1.18 7.59
N LYS A 12 -7.40 1.63 8.07
CA LYS A 12 -6.82 2.93 7.72
C LYS A 12 -5.72 2.75 6.68
N VAL A 13 -5.74 3.60 5.66
CA VAL A 13 -4.67 3.63 4.65
C VAL A 13 -3.44 4.31 5.25
N LYS A 14 -2.35 3.56 5.40
CA LYS A 14 -1.07 4.09 5.90
C LYS A 14 -0.27 4.82 4.83
N ASN A 15 -0.31 4.33 3.60
CA ASN A 15 0.40 4.88 2.46
C ASN A 15 -0.29 4.54 1.13
N ILE A 16 -0.09 5.39 0.13
CA ILE A 16 -0.46 5.15 -1.27
C ILE A 16 0.81 5.32 -2.10
N LEU A 17 1.17 4.27 -2.85
CA LEU A 17 2.40 4.19 -3.64
C LEU A 17 2.03 3.98 -5.11
N LEU A 18 2.48 4.89 -5.97
CA LEU A 18 2.43 4.74 -7.42
C LEU A 18 3.86 4.55 -7.94
N LEU A 19 4.14 3.35 -8.41
CA LEU A 19 5.45 2.95 -8.92
C LEU A 19 5.33 2.60 -10.41
N ASP A 20 6.39 2.85 -11.18
CA ASP A 20 6.49 2.37 -12.55
C ASP A 20 6.84 0.86 -12.62
N SER A 21 7.02 0.33 -13.82
CA SER A 21 7.36 -1.08 -14.05
C SER A 21 8.73 -1.49 -13.51
N GLU A 22 9.61 -0.54 -13.23
CA GLU A 22 10.95 -0.76 -12.68
C GLU A 22 10.97 -0.58 -11.14
N GLY A 23 9.83 -0.20 -10.54
CA GLY A 23 9.69 0.03 -9.11
C GLY A 23 10.13 1.41 -8.66
N LYS A 24 10.28 2.36 -9.58
CA LYS A 24 10.63 3.75 -9.28
C LYS A 24 9.37 4.55 -8.94
N ARG A 25 9.51 5.51 -8.01
CA ARG A 25 8.40 6.37 -7.56
C ARG A 25 7.94 7.30 -8.68
N VAL A 26 6.65 7.22 -9.01
CA VAL A 26 5.94 8.24 -9.79
C VAL A 26 5.20 9.20 -8.84
N ALA A 27 4.49 8.65 -7.85
CA ALA A 27 3.84 9.44 -6.81
C ALA A 27 3.77 8.66 -5.49
N VAL A 28 3.92 9.36 -4.36
CA VAL A 28 3.90 8.75 -3.03
C VAL A 28 3.21 9.68 -2.04
N LYS A 29 2.31 9.12 -1.24
CA LYS A 29 1.69 9.80 -0.11
C LYS A 29 1.70 8.91 1.12
N TYR A 30 2.31 9.41 2.19
CA TYR A 30 2.29 8.78 3.51
C TYR A 30 1.29 9.51 4.40
N TYR A 31 0.47 8.74 5.11
CA TYR A 31 -0.47 9.24 6.12
C TYR A 31 -0.09 8.79 7.54
N SER A 32 0.89 7.88 7.65
CA SER A 32 1.43 7.35 8.91
C SER A 32 2.90 7.76 9.07
N ASP A 33 3.30 8.08 10.31
CA ASP A 33 4.67 8.45 10.68
C ASP A 33 5.56 7.24 11.03
N GLU A 34 5.08 6.00 10.78
CA GLU A 34 5.83 4.76 11.02
C GLU A 34 7.13 4.64 10.21
N TRP A 35 7.28 5.41 9.12
CA TRP A 35 8.53 5.51 8.35
C TRP A 35 9.08 6.94 8.43
N PRO A 36 9.78 7.32 9.52
CA PRO A 36 10.19 8.70 9.75
C PRO A 36 11.34 9.13 8.82
N THR A 37 12.20 8.21 8.40
CA THR A 37 13.36 8.51 7.55
C THR A 37 13.07 8.21 6.09
N ASN A 38 13.70 8.97 5.17
CA ASN A 38 13.56 8.71 3.74
C ASN A 38 14.11 7.32 3.36
N SER A 39 15.19 6.87 4.01
CA SER A 39 15.76 5.53 3.81
C SER A 39 14.77 4.42 4.21
N ALA A 40 14.03 4.58 5.30
CA ALA A 40 13.01 3.62 5.71
C ALA A 40 11.84 3.57 4.72
N LYS A 41 11.40 4.73 4.21
CA LYS A 41 10.39 4.84 3.14
C LYS A 41 10.82 4.10 1.87
N LEU A 42 12.07 4.33 1.43
CA LEU A 42 12.66 3.68 0.25
C LEU A 42 12.76 2.16 0.42
N ALA A 43 13.22 1.69 1.58
CA ALA A 43 13.30 0.27 1.88
C ALA A 43 11.92 -0.40 1.89
N PHE A 44 10.90 0.27 2.45
CA PHE A 44 9.53 -0.21 2.47
C PHE A 44 8.97 -0.36 1.06
N GLU A 45 9.07 0.67 0.23
CA GLU A 45 8.57 0.61 -1.15
C GLU A 45 9.26 -0.46 -1.98
N LYS A 46 10.58 -0.59 -1.87
CA LYS A 46 11.32 -1.66 -2.54
C LYS A 46 10.82 -3.03 -2.10
N SER A 47 10.56 -3.21 -0.80
CA SER A 47 10.00 -4.45 -0.26
C SER A 47 8.60 -4.73 -0.80
N VAL A 48 7.72 -3.72 -0.85
CA VAL A 48 6.37 -3.84 -1.42
C VAL A 48 6.46 -4.22 -2.90
N PHE A 49 7.24 -3.49 -3.69
CA PHE A 49 7.42 -3.76 -5.12
C PHE A 49 7.95 -5.17 -5.37
N MET A 50 9.01 -5.60 -4.69
CA MET A 50 9.56 -6.95 -4.85
C MET A 50 8.53 -8.05 -4.51
N LYS A 51 7.65 -7.80 -3.53
CA LYS A 51 6.60 -8.74 -3.14
C LYS A 51 5.42 -8.78 -4.12
N THR A 52 5.12 -7.67 -4.80
CA THR A 52 3.94 -7.57 -5.69
C THR A 52 4.25 -7.70 -7.17
N MET A 53 5.48 -7.41 -7.61
CA MET A 53 5.90 -7.41 -9.03
C MET A 53 5.62 -8.74 -9.75
N LYS A 54 5.67 -9.88 -9.04
CA LYS A 54 5.40 -11.22 -9.60
C LYS A 54 3.94 -11.66 -9.46
N SER A 55 3.13 -10.89 -8.75
CA SER A 55 1.72 -11.20 -8.50
C SER A 55 0.90 -10.45 -9.54
N ASN A 56 0.52 -11.14 -10.62
CA ASN A 56 -0.47 -10.60 -11.56
C ASN A 56 -1.71 -10.23 -10.75
N ALA A 57 -2.21 -9.00 -10.90
CA ALA A 57 -3.52 -8.62 -10.39
C ALA A 57 -4.53 -9.57 -11.04
N ARG A 58 -4.90 -10.64 -10.33
CA ARG A 58 -5.79 -11.67 -10.88
C ARG A 58 -7.10 -11.01 -11.23
N THR A 59 -7.39 -10.94 -12.52
CA THR A 59 -8.66 -10.54 -13.11
C THR A 59 -9.72 -11.60 -12.79
N GLU A 60 -10.11 -11.75 -11.53
CA GLU A 60 -11.21 -12.66 -11.11
C GLU A 60 -12.52 -11.90 -10.83
N GLY A 61 -12.70 -10.72 -11.45
CA GLY A 61 -13.86 -9.85 -11.24
C GLY A 61 -14.68 -9.52 -12.48
N LEU A 62 -14.40 -10.12 -13.65
CA LEU A 62 -15.27 -9.95 -14.81
C LEU A 62 -16.40 -11.00 -14.73
N PRO A 63 -17.65 -10.61 -14.42
CA PRO A 63 -18.77 -11.55 -14.50
C PRO A 63 -18.88 -12.06 -15.95
N PRO A 64 -19.22 -13.34 -16.17
CA PRO A 64 -19.46 -13.86 -17.50
C PRO A 64 -20.57 -13.02 -18.13
N LYS A 65 -20.27 -12.43 -19.31
CA LYS A 65 -21.28 -11.74 -20.11
C LYS A 65 -22.38 -12.74 -20.45
N LEU A 66 -23.61 -12.40 -20.06
CA LEU A 66 -24.85 -13.03 -20.51
C LEU A 66 -24.97 -12.95 -22.04
#